data_AF-A0A9W8RU66-F1
#
_entry.id   AF-A0A9W8RU66-F1
#
_cell.length_a   1.000
_cell.length_b   1.000
_cell.length_c   1.000
_cell.angle_alpha   90.00
_cell.angle_beta   90.00
_cell.angle_gamma   90.00
#
_symmetry.space_group_name_H-M   'P 1'
#
loop_
_entity.id
_entity.type
_entity.pdbx_description
1 polymer ?
#
loop_
_entity_poly.entity_id
_entity_poly.type
_entity_poly.pdbx_seq_one_letter_code
_entity_poly.pdbx_strand_id
1 'polypeptide(L)'
;MLAIFATQTLGAGLFNEDGNKAAGRLVIATLFLYYIFYNLAFNALLYSYPVEVLPYPIRAKGFSLLMFAGKASNFVNILINPIGLQSLGWKFYNVYVGWLCIEIACIYKFFVETKGPSLEAVAAIFDGEDANIADVKTEKDEEK
;
A
#
# COMPACT_ATOMS: atom_id res chain seq x y z
N MET A 1 4.72 -2.21 -10.70
CA MET A 1 4.70 -3.37 -9.77
C MET A 1 3.79 -4.49 -10.27
N LEU A 2 2.55 -4.22 -10.67
CA LEU A 2 1.67 -5.22 -11.31
C LEU A 2 2.37 -6.00 -12.45
N ALA A 3 2.99 -5.30 -13.39
CA ALA A 3 3.70 -5.93 -14.51
C ALA A 3 4.87 -6.84 -14.07
N ILE A 4 5.57 -6.47 -13.00
CA ILE A 4 6.69 -7.27 -12.46
C ILE A 4 6.15 -8.53 -11.81
N PHE A 5 5.10 -8.41 -11.00
CA PHE A 5 4.47 -9.54 -10.33
C PHE A 5 3.73 -10.48 -11.30
N ALA A 6 3.14 -9.94 -12.37
CA ALA A 6 2.57 -10.73 -13.47
C ALA A 6 3.65 -11.50 -14.22
N THR A 7 4.79 -10.87 -14.53
CA THR A 7 5.96 -11.57 -15.13
C THR A 7 6.49 -12.67 -14.20
N GLN A 8 6.54 -12.42 -12.89
CA GLN A 8 6.92 -13.42 -11.89
C GLN A 8 5.94 -14.60 -11.88
N THR A 9 4.64 -14.33 -11.98
CA THR A 9 3.58 -15.35 -12.03
C THR A 9 3.70 -16.22 -13.29
N LEU A 10 3.93 -15.61 -14.45
CA LEU A 10 4.16 -16.33 -15.71
C LEU A 10 5.44 -17.19 -15.64
N GLY A 11 6.53 -16.65 -15.08
CA GLY A 11 7.77 -17.39 -14.88
C GLY A 11 7.59 -18.60 -13.94
N ALA A 12 6.77 -18.46 -12.90
CA ALA A 12 6.46 -19.54 -11.97
C ALA A 12 5.60 -20.65 -12.61
N GLY A 13 4.68 -20.29 -13.51
CA GLY A 13 3.91 -21.25 -14.31
C GLY A 13 4.80 -22.04 -15.28
N LEU A 14 5.59 -21.33 -16.09
CA LEU A 14 6.52 -21.96 -17.06
C LEU A 14 7.56 -22.86 -16.39
N PHE A 15 8.02 -22.51 -15.18
CA PHE A 15 8.93 -23.37 -14.43
C PHE A 15 8.24 -24.66 -13.94
N ASN A 16 6.98 -24.58 -13.51
CA ASN A 16 6.24 -25.74 -13.01
C ASN A 16 5.75 -26.68 -14.12
N GLU A 17 5.35 -26.14 -15.28
CA GLU A 17 4.81 -26.96 -16.38
C GLU A 17 5.92 -27.54 -17.27
N ASP A 18 6.91 -26.73 -17.65
CA ASP A 18 7.94 -27.12 -18.62
C ASP A 18 9.30 -27.46 -17.98
N GLY A 19 9.45 -27.28 -16.66
CA GLY A 19 10.73 -27.47 -15.96
C GLY A 19 11.83 -26.49 -16.39
N ASN A 20 11.46 -25.35 -17.01
CA ASN A 20 12.40 -24.44 -17.62
C ASN A 20 13.24 -23.69 -16.58
N LYS A 21 14.51 -24.09 -16.39
CA LYS A 21 15.46 -23.46 -15.45
C LYS A 21 15.72 -21.97 -15.73
N ALA A 22 15.54 -21.50 -16.98
CA ALA A 22 15.64 -20.08 -17.28
C ALA A 22 14.45 -19.29 -16.68
N ALA A 23 13.25 -19.85 -16.72
CA ALA A 23 12.07 -19.25 -16.09
C ALA A 23 12.22 -19.19 -14.56
N GLY A 24 12.81 -20.22 -13.92
CA GLY A 24 13.13 -20.20 -12.50
C GLY A 24 14.10 -19.08 -12.10
N ARG A 25 15.14 -18.83 -12.91
CA ARG A 25 16.07 -17.69 -12.70
C ARG A 25 15.37 -16.34 -12.88
N LEU A 26 14.45 -16.24 -13.84
CA LEU A 26 13.64 -15.04 -14.05
C LEU A 26 12.78 -14.72 -12.82
N VAL A 27 12.11 -15.73 -12.24
CA VAL A 27 11.29 -15.57 -11.02
C VAL A 27 12.10 -14.94 -9.89
N ILE A 28 13.31 -15.45 -9.64
CA ILE A 28 14.20 -14.92 -8.60
C ILE A 28 14.59 -13.47 -8.89
N ALA A 29 14.97 -13.15 -10.12
CA ALA A 29 15.33 -11.77 -10.50
C ALA A 29 14.14 -10.81 -10.32
N THR A 30 12.94 -11.22 -10.76
CA THR A 30 11.72 -10.42 -10.63
C THR A 30 11.28 -10.24 -9.18
N LEU A 31 11.56 -11.22 -8.31
CA LEU A 31 11.24 -11.14 -6.88
C LEU A 31 12.03 -10.01 -6.20
N PHE A 32 13.34 -9.94 -6.42
CA PHE A 32 14.16 -8.85 -5.88
C PHE A 32 13.76 -7.50 -6.45
N LEU A 33 13.50 -7.45 -7.77
CA LEU A 33 13.04 -6.22 -8.41
C LEU A 33 11.71 -5.74 -7.82
N TYR A 34 10.77 -6.66 -7.59
CA TYR A 34 9.49 -6.34 -6.93
C TYR A 34 9.71 -5.75 -5.54
N TYR A 35 10.59 -6.34 -4.73
CA TYR A 35 10.90 -5.83 -3.40
C TYR A 35 11.48 -4.41 -3.41
N ILE A 36 12.35 -4.09 -4.38
CA ILE A 36 12.93 -2.74 -4.50
C ILE A 36 11.82 -1.71 -4.72
N PHE A 37 10.94 -1.95 -5.70
CA PHE A 37 9.83 -1.02 -5.98
C PHE A 37 8.80 -0.98 -4.86
N TYR A 38 8.51 -2.11 -4.21
CA TYR A 38 7.60 -2.17 -3.07
C TYR A 38 8.08 -1.30 -1.92
N ASN A 39 9.36 -1.42 -1.54
CA ASN A 39 9.91 -0.64 -0.44
C ASN A 39 10.00 0.85 -0.79
N LEU A 40 10.38 1.18 -2.03
CA LEU A 40 10.53 2.56 -2.46
C LEU A 40 9.18 3.30 -2.56
N ALA A 41 8.16 2.66 -3.11
CA ALA A 41 6.87 3.31 -3.35
C ALA A 41 5.88 3.03 -2.20
N PHE A 42 5.47 1.78 -2.03
CA PHE A 42 4.35 1.43 -1.15
C PHE A 42 4.71 1.49 0.33
N ASN A 43 5.88 0.98 0.71
CA ASN A 43 6.26 1.00 2.12
C ASN A 43 6.46 2.43 2.63
N ALA A 44 7.17 3.26 1.87
CA ALA A 44 7.32 4.68 2.19
C ALA A 44 5.97 5.40 2.25
N LEU A 45 5.11 5.21 1.23
CA LEU A 45 3.80 5.87 1.14
C LEU A 45 2.85 5.45 2.27
N LEU A 46 2.87 4.19 2.69
CA LEU A 46 2.02 3.69 3.77
C LEU A 46 2.21 4.47 5.07
N TYR A 47 3.43 4.94 5.34
CA TYR A 47 3.76 5.67 6.55
C TYR A 47 3.73 7.20 6.37
N SER A 48 4.06 7.71 5.19
CA SER A 48 4.04 9.16 4.92
C SER A 48 2.64 9.69 4.65
N TYR A 49 1.79 8.96 3.92
CA TYR A 49 0.46 9.43 3.54
C TYR A 49 -0.46 9.75 4.74
N PRO A 50 -0.54 8.91 5.79
CA PRO A 50 -1.38 9.22 6.94
C PRO A 50 -0.93 10.46 7.72
N VAL A 51 0.37 10.78 7.74
CA VAL A 51 0.85 11.98 8.44
C VAL A 51 0.56 13.27 7.65
N GLU A 52 0.39 13.15 6.34
CA GLU A 52 0.02 14.25 5.44
C GLU A 52 -1.49 14.51 5.42
N VAL A 53 -2.31 13.45 5.54
CA VAL A 53 -3.77 13.56 5.47
C VAL A 53 -4.42 13.75 6.85
N LEU A 54 -3.88 13.19 7.94
CA LEU A 54 -4.51 13.28 9.26
C LEU A 54 -4.08 14.55 10.05
N PRO A 55 -5.06 15.29 10.61
CA PRO A 55 -4.82 16.34 11.59
C PRO A 55 -4.05 15.82 12.82
N TYR A 56 -3.19 16.68 13.38
CA TYR A 56 -2.31 16.34 14.50
C TYR A 56 -3.02 15.67 15.69
N PRO A 57 -4.20 16.14 16.16
CA PRO A 57 -4.85 15.58 17.36
C PRO A 57 -5.29 14.11 17.22
N ILE A 58 -5.67 13.68 16.01
CA ILE A 58 -6.18 12.32 15.75
C ILE A 58 -5.15 11.40 15.11
N ARG A 59 -4.01 11.93 14.69
CA ARG A 59 -2.98 11.22 13.93
C ARG A 59 -2.50 9.95 14.64
N ALA A 60 -2.21 10.01 15.95
CA ALA A 60 -1.76 8.85 16.70
C ALA A 60 -2.79 7.72 16.74
N LYS A 61 -4.08 8.06 16.88
CA LYS A 61 -5.18 7.08 16.86
C LYS A 61 -5.35 6.47 15.47
N GLY A 62 -5.33 7.29 14.42
CA GLY A 62 -5.43 6.82 13.04
C GLY A 62 -4.27 5.90 12.65
N PHE A 63 -3.05 6.25 13.05
CA PHE A 63 -1.86 5.42 12.81
C PHE A 63 -1.93 4.08 13.57
N SER A 64 -2.48 4.09 14.79
CA SER A 64 -2.68 2.85 15.57
C SER A 64 -3.66 1.90 14.88
N LEU A 65 -4.76 2.43 14.30
CA LEU A 65 -5.71 1.65 13.52
C LEU A 65 -5.07 1.10 12.24
N LEU A 66 -4.29 1.92 11.52
CA LEU A 66 -3.54 1.48 10.35
C LEU A 66 -2.61 0.31 10.68
N MET A 67 -1.85 0.42 11.77
CA MET A 67 -0.95 -0.66 12.21
C MET A 67 -1.73 -1.91 12.59
N PHE A 68 -2.83 -1.78 13.32
CA PHE A 68 -3.69 -2.91 13.68
C PHE A 68 -4.24 -3.63 12.44
N ALA A 69 -4.81 -2.89 11.49
CA ALA A 69 -5.34 -3.44 10.25
C ALA A 69 -4.24 -4.11 9.40
N GLY A 70 -3.05 -3.51 9.34
CA GLY A 70 -1.89 -4.08 8.67
C GLY A 70 -1.42 -5.39 9.31
N LYS A 71 -1.36 -5.45 10.65
CA LYS A 71 -1.00 -6.67 11.38
C LYS A 71 -2.05 -7.76 11.26
N ALA A 72 -3.34 -7.42 11.32
CA ALA A 72 -4.44 -8.35 11.10
C ALA A 72 -4.41 -8.95 9.69
N SER A 73 -4.20 -8.12 8.67
CA SER A 73 -4.08 -8.57 7.28
C SER A 73 -2.87 -9.48 7.07
N ASN A 74 -1.74 -9.17 7.72
CA ASN A 74 -0.55 -10.02 7.67
C ASN A 74 -0.77 -11.38 8.36
N PHE A 75 -1.48 -11.40 9.50
CA PHE A 75 -1.86 -12.63 10.17
C PHE A 75 -2.68 -13.55 9.25
N VAL A 76 -3.67 -12.98 8.56
CA VAL A 76 -4.47 -13.72 7.57
C VAL A 76 -3.61 -14.24 6.42
N ASN A 77 -2.69 -13.43 5.87
CA ASN A 77 -1.79 -13.87 4.80
C ASN A 77 -0.91 -15.06 5.22
N ILE A 78 -0.33 -15.02 6.43
CA ILE A 78 0.53 -16.10 6.93
C ILE A 78 -0.25 -17.43 7.04
N LEU A 79 -1.55 -17.39 7.36
CA LEU A 79 -2.39 -18.58 7.45
C LEU A 79 -2.88 -19.08 6.09
N ILE A 80 -3.33 -18.17 5.22
CA ILE A 80 -3.94 -18.54 3.93
C ILE A 80 -2.90 -18.98 2.92
N ASN A 81 -1.72 -18.35 2.89
CA ASN A 81 -0.70 -18.61 1.88
C ASN A 81 -0.22 -20.06 1.81
N PRO A 82 0.14 -20.74 2.93
CA PRO A 82 0.53 -22.14 2.86
C PRO A 82 -0.60 -23.03 2.35
N ILE A 83 -1.85 -22.77 2.78
CA ILE A 83 -3.03 -23.54 2.37
C ILE A 83 -3.31 -23.34 0.87
N GLY A 84 -3.25 -22.09 0.39
CA GLY A 84 -3.47 -21.74 -1.01
C GLY A 84 -2.38 -22.29 -1.91
N LEU A 85 -1.12 -22.20 -1.49
CA LEU A 85 0.00 -22.72 -2.28
C LEU A 85 0.01 -24.26 -2.32
N GLN A 86 -0.42 -24.94 -1.26
CA GLN A 86 -0.52 -26.41 -1.24
C GLN A 86 -1.64 -26.93 -2.16
N SER A 87 -2.75 -26.20 -2.26
CA SER A 87 -3.92 -26.62 -3.05
C SER A 87 -3.87 -26.19 -4.51
N LEU A 88 -3.40 -24.98 -4.80
CA LEU A 88 -3.38 -24.41 -6.16
C LEU A 88 -1.98 -24.29 -6.78
N GLY A 89 -0.91 -24.48 -6.00
CA GLY A 89 0.47 -24.33 -6.49
C GLY A 89 0.70 -22.94 -7.10
N TRP A 90 1.34 -22.90 -8.27
CA TRP A 90 1.65 -21.66 -8.97
C TRP A 90 0.42 -20.82 -9.34
N LYS A 91 -0.75 -21.45 -9.49
CA LYS A 91 -1.99 -20.75 -9.87
C LYS A 91 -2.47 -19.80 -8.77
N PHE A 92 -2.07 -20.04 -7.52
CA PHE A 92 -2.39 -19.17 -6.39
C PHE A 92 -1.85 -17.74 -6.59
N TYR A 93 -0.73 -17.58 -7.30
CA TYR A 93 -0.17 -16.26 -7.59
C TYR A 93 -1.11 -15.34 -8.39
N ASN A 94 -2.07 -15.91 -9.14
CA ASN A 94 -3.09 -15.11 -9.85
C ASN A 94 -4.02 -14.35 -8.90
N VAL A 95 -4.24 -14.85 -7.68
CA VAL A 95 -5.05 -14.15 -6.66
C VAL A 95 -4.39 -12.81 -6.32
N TYR A 96 -3.07 -12.78 -6.19
CA TYR A 96 -2.31 -11.56 -5.93
C TYR A 96 -2.25 -10.62 -7.13
N VAL A 97 -2.21 -11.14 -8.36
CA VAL A 97 -2.35 -10.31 -9.56
C VAL A 97 -3.71 -9.59 -9.54
N GLY A 98 -4.79 -10.32 -9.21
CA GLY A 98 -6.12 -9.74 -9.06
C GLY A 98 -6.18 -8.69 -7.94
N TRP A 99 -5.57 -8.99 -6.80
CA TRP A 99 -5.49 -8.05 -5.67
C TRP A 99 -4.74 -6.75 -6.03
N LEU A 100 -3.61 -6.84 -6.73
CA LEU A 100 -2.86 -5.67 -7.21
C LEU A 100 -3.70 -4.80 -8.18
N CYS A 101 -4.56 -5.41 -9.01
CA CYS A 101 -5.49 -4.67 -9.86
C CYS A 101 -6.53 -3.91 -9.04
N ILE A 102 -7.07 -4.53 -7.97
CA ILE A 102 -8.01 -3.88 -7.05
C ILE A 102 -7.30 -2.72 -6.34
N GLU A 103 -6.07 -2.90 -5.86
CA GLU A 103 -5.29 -1.84 -5.22
C GLU A 103 -5.09 -0.64 -6.16
N ILE A 104 -4.72 -0.87 -7.42
CA ILE A 104 -4.58 0.20 -8.41
C ILE A 104 -5.92 0.93 -8.63
N ALA A 105 -7.03 0.20 -8.72
CA ALA A 105 -8.34 0.81 -8.86
C ALA A 105 -8.74 1.65 -7.63
N CYS A 106 -8.40 1.17 -6.42
CA CYS A 106 -8.61 1.92 -5.18
C CYS A 106 -7.75 3.18 -5.13
N ILE A 107 -6.46 3.09 -5.47
CA ILE A 107 -5.57 4.25 -5.52
C ILE A 107 -6.11 5.28 -6.53
N TYR A 108 -6.47 4.86 -7.74
CA TYR A 108 -6.98 5.76 -8.76
C TYR A 108 -8.26 6.51 -8.34
N LYS A 109 -9.14 5.88 -7.54
CA LYS A 109 -10.41 6.49 -7.14
C LYS A 109 -10.36 7.25 -5.82
N PHE A 110 -9.61 6.77 -4.84
CA PHE A 110 -9.69 7.27 -3.47
C PHE A 110 -8.46 8.05 -3.01
N PHE A 111 -7.30 7.85 -3.65
CA PHE A 111 -6.10 8.56 -3.24
C PHE A 111 -6.05 9.93 -3.92
N VAL A 112 -5.97 10.97 -3.10
CA VAL A 112 -5.70 12.33 -3.54
C VAL A 112 -4.18 12.55 -3.53
N GLU A 113 -3.65 13.21 -4.55
CA GLU A 113 -2.25 13.59 -4.64
C GLU A 113 -1.92 14.65 -3.58
N THR A 114 -0.99 14.32 -2.68
CA THR A 114 -0.58 15.18 -1.55
C THR A 114 0.74 15.92 -1.81
N LYS A 115 1.40 15.67 -2.95
CA LYS A 115 2.69 16.30 -3.28
C LYS A 115 2.51 17.75 -3.75
N GLY A 116 2.97 18.71 -2.96
CA GLY A 116 3.11 20.12 -3.34
C GLY A 116 2.24 21.11 -2.57
N PRO A 117 0.96 20.83 -2.26
CA PRO A 117 0.14 21.68 -1.40
C PRO A 117 0.68 21.72 0.04
N SER A 118 0.41 22.79 0.80
CA SER A 118 0.67 22.78 2.25
C SER A 118 -0.26 21.77 2.94
N LEU A 119 0.15 21.27 4.11
CA LEU A 119 -0.66 20.35 4.92
C LEU A 119 -2.08 20.90 5.17
N GLU A 120 -2.22 22.22 5.25
CA GLU A 120 -3.52 22.90 5.42
C GLU A 120 -4.38 22.86 4.15
N ALA A 121 -3.76 22.95 2.97
CA ALA A 121 -4.48 22.83 1.70
C ALA A 121 -4.96 21.40 1.43
N VAL A 122 -4.19 20.39 1.88
CA VAL A 122 -4.64 18.99 1.84
C VAL A 122 -5.82 18.78 2.80
N ALA A 123 -5.75 19.33 4.02
CA ALA A 123 -6.88 19.27 4.96
C ALA A 123 -8.15 19.93 4.41
N ALA A 124 -8.02 21.08 3.74
CA ALA A 124 -9.14 21.77 3.10
C ALA A 124 -9.81 20.96 1.97
N ILE A 125 -9.07 20.09 1.26
CA ILE A 125 -9.62 19.21 0.23
C ILE A 125 -10.47 18.08 0.85
N PHE A 126 -10.11 17.61 2.04
CA PHE A 126 -10.83 16.53 2.72
C PHE A 126 -12.00 17.04 3.59
N ASP A 127 -11.85 18.20 4.25
CA ASP A 127 -12.85 18.75 5.19
C ASP A 127 -13.80 19.79 4.57
N GLY A 128 -13.54 20.30 3.35
CA GLY A 128 -14.32 21.38 2.74
C GLY A 128 -14.10 22.75 3.41
N GLU A 129 -14.91 23.77 3.07
CA GLU A 129 -14.83 25.14 3.65
C GLU A 129 -15.00 25.18 5.19
N ASP A 130 -15.40 24.08 5.81
CA ASP A 130 -15.55 23.90 7.26
C ASP A 130 -14.29 23.36 7.95
N ALA A 131 -13.13 23.37 7.29
CA ALA A 131 -11.84 23.13 7.93
C ALA A 131 -11.74 24.08 9.14
N ASN A 132 -11.91 23.55 10.34
CA ASN A 132 -11.94 24.32 11.58
C ASN A 132 -10.56 24.93 11.81
N ILE A 133 -10.31 26.11 11.24
CA ILE A 133 -9.26 27.07 11.60
C ILE A 133 -9.63 27.71 12.96
N ALA A 134 -10.16 26.92 13.89
CA ALA A 134 -10.65 27.38 15.19
C ALA A 134 -9.55 27.29 16.27
N ASP A 135 -8.59 26.36 16.15
CA ASP A 135 -7.63 26.12 17.24
C ASP A 135 -6.27 26.85 17.08
N VAL A 136 -6.00 27.52 15.97
CA VAL A 136 -4.72 28.27 15.78
C VAL A 136 -4.85 29.75 16.12
N LYS A 137 -6.05 30.31 16.18
CA LYS A 137 -6.24 31.74 16.49
C LYS A 137 -6.21 32.04 17.99
N THR A 138 -6.53 31.07 18.84
CA THR A 138 -6.70 31.33 20.28
C THR A 138 -5.38 31.49 21.05
N GLU A 139 -4.26 30.93 20.58
CA GLU A 139 -2.96 31.11 21.25
C GLU A 139 -2.27 32.44 20.94
N LYS A 140 -2.64 33.16 19.87
CA LYS A 140 -1.98 34.44 19.51
C LYS A 140 -2.61 35.68 20.15
N ASP A 141 -3.81 35.58 20.69
CA ASP A 141 -4.52 36.70 21.30
C ASP A 141 -4.37 36.76 22.83
N GLU A 142 -3.79 35.75 23.48
CA GLU A 142 -3.50 35.76 24.93
C GLU A 142 -2.12 36.37 25.28
N GLU A 143 -1.28 36.68 24.29
CA GLU A 143 0.08 37.21 24.50
C GLU A 143 0.21 38.73 24.22
N LYS A 144 -0.89 39.48 24.22
CA LYS A 144 -0.90 40.94 24.06
C LYS A 144 -1.43 41.70 25.28
#